data_AF-A0A7T6ZD50-F1
#
_entry.id   AF-A0A7T6ZD50-F1
#
_cell.length_a   1.000
_cell.length_b   1.000
_cell.length_c   1.000
_cell.angle_alpha   90.00
_cell.angle_beta   90.00
_cell.angle_gamma   90.00
#
_symmetry.space_group_name_H-M   'P 1'
#
loop_
_entity.id
_entity.type
_entity.pdbx_description
1 polymer ?
#
loop_
_entity_poly.entity_id
_entity_poly.type
_entity_poly.pdbx_seq_one_letter_code
_entity_poly.pdbx_strand_id
1 'polypeptide(L)'
;MVILADAALFLALSVFVGVHILEGISGNNRPKLRLPSFLIALLAIALIVFSFIPFGMIAEQTASLSQDPFPTALGSVLLDFNIGQGFIVFVLFLAITLIARSTLKEKRWLLLLPILGMILASAWSSHPASLSNLGYFFDVIHMAAAMAWTGVLLVVGFFSTGDDRWLRFFHWFTPFAITMVLLLFASGLGMLTLITPEYTNSWLLSYGQWQLLKHLLFIPLVFYGFAHGFIMKKRLANGTNRTPRFSLRMESAVLAFVFIVTAVMAEQEPPHGVLETLEYTNMSELAMQMITTEFSAGEIVTWNMSFPTFLLIVATGTVLASFIYSVGKMESARFAPIHIVLFVLIAYTGIMLSADVETTTEDTSGESTMEIELLNDTQGTVGDEYLLQAEVTLEGQPIENADVIYFEVWPEEDDVNKGTIIHAEHESNGIYTADYTFAEAANYYVQIHVTADGMHRNPVHEVEVGQ
;
A
#
# COMPACT_ATOMS: atom_id res chain seq x y z
N MET A 1 -12.22 4.33 -10.64
CA MET A 1 -12.76 2.96 -10.86
C MET A 1 -11.81 1.88 -10.34
N VAL A 2 -10.49 2.09 -10.41
CA VAL A 2 -9.45 1.15 -9.96
C VAL A 2 -9.57 0.76 -8.48
N ILE A 3 -9.69 1.72 -7.56
CA ILE A 3 -9.88 1.45 -6.12
C ILE A 3 -11.00 0.42 -5.86
N LEU A 4 -12.13 0.53 -6.56
CA LEU A 4 -13.24 -0.42 -6.40
C LEU A 4 -12.90 -1.79 -6.98
N ALA A 5 -12.15 -1.84 -8.09
CA ALA A 5 -11.66 -3.07 -8.67
C ALA A 5 -10.67 -3.77 -7.73
N ASP A 6 -9.71 -3.07 -7.16
CA ASP A 6 -8.74 -3.64 -6.23
C ASP A 6 -9.39 -4.14 -4.95
N ALA A 7 -10.30 -3.35 -4.36
CA ALA A 7 -11.06 -3.80 -3.20
C ALA A 7 -11.86 -5.08 -3.51
N ALA A 8 -12.48 -5.14 -4.70
CA ALA A 8 -13.21 -6.32 -5.15
C ALA A 8 -12.28 -7.51 -5.45
N LEU A 9 -11.08 -7.27 -6.00
CA LEU A 9 -10.05 -8.26 -6.26
C LEU A 9 -9.54 -8.88 -4.95
N PHE A 10 -9.17 -8.05 -3.96
CA PHE A 10 -8.74 -8.50 -2.64
C PHE A 10 -9.83 -9.33 -1.94
N LEU A 11 -11.08 -8.89 -2.01
CA LEU A 11 -12.20 -9.64 -1.45
C LEU A 11 -12.44 -10.97 -2.18
N ALA A 12 -12.45 -10.97 -3.51
CA ALA A 12 -12.65 -12.17 -4.30
C ALA A 12 -11.52 -13.19 -4.07
N LEU A 13 -10.26 -12.72 -4.05
CA LEU A 13 -9.09 -13.56 -3.81
C LEU A 13 -9.12 -14.13 -2.40
N SER A 14 -9.42 -13.30 -1.39
CA SER A 14 -9.58 -13.73 -0.01
C SER A 14 -10.63 -14.84 0.14
N VAL A 15 -11.84 -14.64 -0.41
CA VAL A 15 -12.89 -15.68 -0.38
C VAL A 15 -12.43 -16.93 -1.13
N PHE A 16 -11.78 -16.78 -2.28
CA PHE A 16 -11.26 -17.90 -3.06
C PHE A 16 -10.23 -18.72 -2.26
N VAL A 17 -9.25 -18.07 -1.64
CA VAL A 17 -8.27 -18.70 -0.74
C VAL A 17 -8.96 -19.37 0.44
N GLY A 18 -9.89 -18.67 1.10
CA GLY A 18 -10.64 -19.17 2.25
C GLY A 18 -11.41 -20.46 1.97
N VAL A 19 -12.08 -20.55 0.81
CA VAL A 19 -12.77 -21.78 0.39
C VAL A 19 -11.79 -22.94 0.27
N HIS A 20 -10.65 -22.72 -0.40
CA HIS A 20 -9.66 -23.78 -0.65
C HIS A 20 -8.91 -24.21 0.63
N ILE A 21 -8.61 -23.29 1.55
CA ILE A 21 -8.09 -23.63 2.88
C ILE A 21 -9.07 -24.53 3.61
N LEU A 22 -10.35 -24.12 3.66
CA LEU A 22 -11.38 -24.88 4.37
C LEU A 22 -11.59 -26.26 3.75
N GLU A 23 -11.52 -26.39 2.42
CA GLU A 23 -11.58 -27.69 1.74
C GLU A 23 -10.47 -28.67 2.15
N GLY A 24 -9.30 -28.16 2.53
CA GLY A 24 -8.21 -28.95 3.12
C GLY A 24 -8.47 -29.40 4.56
N ILE A 25 -9.44 -28.79 5.25
CA ILE A 25 -9.80 -29.13 6.64
C ILE A 25 -10.92 -30.17 6.68
N SER A 26 -10.71 -31.22 7.49
CA SER A 26 -11.71 -32.26 7.73
C SER A 26 -13.07 -31.67 8.15
N GLY A 27 -14.16 -32.19 7.59
CA GLY A 27 -15.53 -31.74 7.88
C GLY A 27 -15.91 -31.83 9.36
N ASN A 28 -15.23 -32.65 10.15
CA ASN A 28 -15.47 -32.74 11.60
C ASN A 28 -14.87 -31.57 12.40
N ASN A 29 -13.90 -30.86 11.82
CA ASN A 29 -13.15 -29.77 12.47
C ASN A 29 -13.64 -28.37 12.06
N ARG A 30 -14.73 -28.28 11.29
CA ARG A 30 -15.32 -27.02 10.86
C ARG A 30 -16.84 -27.08 10.88
N PRO A 31 -17.54 -25.94 11.02
CA PRO A 31 -19.00 -25.91 10.89
C PRO A 31 -19.45 -26.39 9.50
N LYS A 32 -20.69 -26.84 9.39
CA LYS A 32 -21.30 -27.19 8.09
C LYS A 32 -21.37 -25.91 7.24
N LEU A 33 -20.79 -25.96 6.05
CA LEU A 33 -20.81 -24.87 5.08
C LEU A 33 -21.82 -25.18 3.97
N ARG A 34 -22.57 -24.17 3.53
CA ARG A 34 -23.39 -24.24 2.31
C ARG A 34 -22.86 -23.21 1.32
N LEU A 35 -21.94 -23.66 0.47
CA LEU A 35 -21.40 -22.85 -0.61
C LEU A 35 -22.31 -23.01 -1.84
N PRO A 36 -22.74 -21.90 -2.50
CA PRO A 36 -23.43 -21.99 -3.77
C PRO A 36 -22.56 -22.69 -4.81
N SER A 37 -23.16 -23.53 -5.66
CA SER A 37 -22.44 -24.29 -6.68
C SER A 37 -21.72 -23.39 -7.70
N PHE A 38 -22.26 -22.19 -7.96
CA PHE A 38 -21.68 -21.20 -8.88
C PHE A 38 -20.59 -20.33 -8.24
N LEU A 39 -20.34 -20.43 -6.93
CA LEU A 39 -19.45 -19.50 -6.22
C LEU A 39 -18.03 -19.49 -6.80
N ILE A 40 -17.45 -20.66 -7.06
CA ILE A 40 -16.08 -20.75 -7.60
C ILE A 40 -15.99 -20.15 -9.00
N ALA A 41 -17.00 -20.36 -9.85
CA ALA A 41 -17.05 -19.78 -11.19
C ALA A 41 -17.20 -18.26 -11.12
N LEU A 42 -18.07 -17.75 -10.24
CA LEU A 42 -18.25 -16.32 -10.01
C LEU A 42 -16.95 -15.67 -9.51
N LEU A 43 -16.28 -16.28 -8.53
CA LEU A 43 -14.99 -15.79 -8.03
C LEU A 43 -13.92 -15.81 -9.11
N ALA A 44 -13.83 -16.86 -9.92
CA ALA A 44 -12.86 -16.92 -11.02
C ALA A 44 -13.09 -15.80 -12.04
N ILE A 45 -14.35 -15.54 -12.42
CA ILE A 45 -14.69 -14.42 -13.32
C ILE A 45 -14.32 -13.09 -12.67
N ALA A 46 -14.70 -12.89 -11.41
CA ALA A 46 -14.38 -11.66 -10.67
C ALA A 46 -12.86 -11.43 -10.60
N LEU A 47 -12.08 -12.47 -10.32
CA LEU A 47 -10.62 -12.38 -10.26
C LEU A 47 -10.02 -11.96 -11.60
N ILE A 48 -10.48 -12.51 -12.72
CA ILE A 48 -10.00 -12.13 -14.05
C ILE A 48 -10.39 -10.67 -14.37
N VAL A 49 -11.66 -10.33 -14.16
CA VAL A 49 -12.18 -9.00 -14.51
C VAL A 49 -11.53 -7.91 -13.66
N PHE A 50 -11.46 -8.09 -12.34
CA PHE A 50 -10.94 -7.05 -11.46
C PHE A 50 -9.41 -6.94 -11.51
N SER A 51 -8.66 -8.04 -11.74
CA SER A 51 -7.21 -7.94 -11.97
C SER A 51 -6.85 -7.33 -13.33
N PHE A 52 -7.75 -7.38 -14.31
CA PHE A 52 -7.54 -6.73 -15.61
C PHE A 52 -7.66 -5.20 -15.52
N ILE A 53 -8.48 -4.65 -14.62
CA ILE A 53 -8.80 -3.20 -14.62
C ILE A 53 -7.56 -2.30 -14.43
N PRO A 54 -6.71 -2.49 -13.40
CA PRO A 54 -5.50 -1.66 -13.24
C PRO A 54 -4.57 -1.75 -14.44
N PHE A 55 -4.33 -2.98 -14.91
CA PHE A 55 -3.55 -3.26 -16.12
C PHE A 55 -4.11 -2.59 -17.38
N GLY A 56 -5.43 -2.69 -17.58
CA GLY A 56 -6.11 -2.13 -18.74
C GLY A 56 -6.08 -0.60 -18.77
N MET A 57 -6.10 0.04 -17.60
CA MET A 57 -5.94 1.49 -17.50
C MET A 57 -4.52 1.94 -17.85
N ILE A 58 -3.49 1.21 -17.44
CA ILE A 58 -2.11 1.50 -17.90
C ILE A 58 -2.01 1.33 -19.42
N ALA A 59 -2.61 0.28 -19.99
CA ALA A 59 -2.65 0.10 -21.44
C ALA A 59 -3.37 1.25 -22.17
N GLU A 60 -4.45 1.79 -21.60
CA GLU A 60 -5.16 2.95 -22.14
C GLU A 60 -4.30 4.23 -22.06
N GLN A 61 -3.61 4.44 -20.93
CA GLN A 61 -2.68 5.56 -20.76
C GLN A 61 -1.50 5.47 -21.73
N THR A 62 -0.88 4.29 -21.88
CA THR A 62 0.20 4.07 -22.86
C THR A 62 -0.28 4.31 -24.28
N ALA A 63 -1.50 3.87 -24.64
CA ALA A 63 -2.06 4.14 -25.96
C ALA A 63 -2.23 5.65 -26.21
N SER A 64 -2.70 6.39 -25.19
CA SER A 64 -2.86 7.84 -25.27
C SER A 64 -1.52 8.57 -25.42
N LEU A 65 -0.49 8.15 -24.67
CA LEU A 65 0.83 8.78 -24.69
C LEU A 65 1.59 8.48 -25.99
N SER A 66 1.61 7.22 -26.43
CA SER A 66 2.31 6.80 -27.64
C SER A 66 1.54 7.11 -28.94
N GLN A 67 0.30 7.59 -28.85
CA GLN A 67 -0.63 7.77 -29.96
C GLN A 67 -0.89 6.50 -30.79
N ASP A 68 -0.62 5.33 -30.20
CA ASP A 68 -0.81 4.03 -30.82
C ASP A 68 -2.25 3.53 -30.63
N PRO A 69 -2.77 2.70 -31.56
CA PRO A 69 -4.03 2.00 -31.33
C PRO A 69 -4.00 1.17 -30.04
N PHE A 70 -5.07 1.22 -29.25
CA PHE A 70 -5.18 0.50 -27.98
C PHE A 70 -4.74 -0.98 -28.03
N PRO A 71 -5.08 -1.80 -29.06
CA PRO A 71 -4.61 -3.19 -29.11
C PRO A 71 -3.09 -3.34 -29.16
N THR A 72 -2.38 -2.38 -29.78
CA THR A 72 -0.92 -2.37 -29.86
C THR A 72 -0.32 -2.05 -28.50
N ALA A 73 -0.79 -0.98 -27.86
CA ALA A 73 -0.37 -0.59 -26.52
C ALA A 73 -0.69 -1.69 -25.48
N LEU A 74 -1.88 -2.29 -25.55
CA LEU A 74 -2.27 -3.43 -24.72
C LEU A 74 -1.31 -4.60 -24.90
N GLY A 75 -0.89 -4.91 -26.14
CA GLY A 75 0.08 -5.95 -26.43
C GLY A 75 1.45 -5.67 -25.79
N SER A 76 1.93 -4.43 -25.88
CA SER A 76 3.20 -4.03 -25.25
C SER A 76 3.10 -4.06 -23.73
N VAL A 77 2.08 -3.46 -23.12
CA VAL A 77 1.91 -3.50 -21.66
C VAL A 77 1.77 -4.94 -21.15
N LEU A 78 1.09 -5.81 -21.90
CA LEU A 78 0.92 -7.21 -21.51
C LEU A 78 2.24 -7.99 -21.48
N LEU A 79 3.16 -7.72 -22.41
CA LEU A 79 4.37 -8.50 -22.60
C LEU A 79 5.63 -7.85 -22.01
N ASP A 80 5.72 -6.53 -22.00
CA ASP A 80 6.93 -5.78 -21.65
C ASP A 80 6.90 -5.26 -20.21
N PHE A 81 5.72 -5.08 -19.62
CA PHE A 81 5.57 -4.51 -18.28
C PHE A 81 5.32 -5.59 -17.23
N ASN A 82 5.90 -5.43 -16.04
CA ASN A 82 5.72 -6.35 -14.91
C ASN A 82 4.23 -6.55 -14.54
N ILE A 83 3.40 -5.50 -14.67
CA ILE A 83 1.96 -5.61 -14.38
C ILE A 83 1.22 -6.54 -15.36
N GLY A 84 1.57 -6.48 -16.65
CA GLY A 84 1.01 -7.35 -17.69
C GLY A 84 1.48 -8.80 -17.54
N GLN A 85 2.78 -9.00 -17.31
CA GLN A 85 3.35 -10.32 -17.05
C GLN A 85 2.77 -10.94 -15.77
N GLY A 86 2.62 -10.15 -14.71
CA GLY A 86 1.96 -10.55 -13.47
C GLY A 86 0.52 -10.99 -13.69
N PHE A 87 -0.27 -10.25 -14.49
CA PHE A 87 -1.63 -10.62 -14.88
C PHE A 87 -1.67 -11.96 -15.64
N ILE A 88 -0.77 -12.18 -16.62
CA ILE A 88 -0.70 -13.46 -17.35
C ILE A 88 -0.45 -14.63 -16.39
N VAL A 89 0.58 -14.49 -15.53
CA VAL A 89 0.96 -15.56 -14.60
C VAL A 89 -0.16 -15.81 -13.59
N PHE A 90 -0.83 -14.76 -13.11
CA PHE A 90 -1.99 -14.86 -12.24
C PHE A 90 -3.13 -15.66 -12.90
N VAL A 91 -3.51 -15.32 -14.14
CA VAL A 91 -4.57 -16.02 -14.88
C VAL A 91 -4.17 -17.46 -15.20
N LEU A 92 -2.89 -17.72 -15.52
CA LEU A 92 -2.37 -19.07 -15.74
C LEU A 92 -2.53 -19.93 -14.49
N PHE A 93 -2.12 -19.44 -13.32
CA PHE A 93 -2.27 -20.18 -12.07
C PHE A 93 -3.74 -20.34 -11.64
N LEU A 94 -4.60 -19.36 -11.94
CA LEU A 94 -6.04 -19.52 -11.77
C LEU A 94 -6.58 -20.66 -12.65
N ALA A 95 -6.21 -20.71 -13.93
CA ALA A 95 -6.61 -21.79 -14.84
C ALA A 95 -6.10 -23.16 -14.36
N ILE A 96 -4.84 -23.25 -13.94
CA ILE A 96 -4.26 -24.46 -13.33
C ILE A 96 -5.08 -24.89 -12.11
N THR A 97 -5.46 -23.95 -11.24
CA THR A 97 -6.28 -24.23 -10.06
C THR A 97 -7.64 -24.81 -10.45
N LEU A 98 -8.32 -24.22 -11.44
CA LEU A 98 -9.64 -24.68 -11.91
C LEU A 98 -9.58 -26.06 -12.58
N ILE A 99 -8.55 -26.32 -13.40
CA ILE A 99 -8.34 -27.62 -14.03
C ILE A 99 -8.02 -28.68 -12.98
N ALA A 100 -7.05 -28.41 -12.10
CA ALA A 100 -6.62 -29.32 -11.04
C ALA A 100 -7.75 -29.62 -10.04
N ARG A 101 -8.69 -28.70 -9.84
CA ARG A 101 -9.86 -28.93 -8.99
C ARG A 101 -10.74 -30.09 -9.46
N SER A 102 -10.82 -30.31 -10.78
CA SER A 102 -11.60 -31.41 -11.35
C SER A 102 -10.95 -32.79 -11.12
N THR A 103 -9.61 -32.83 -11.01
CA THR A 103 -8.81 -34.05 -10.87
C THR A 103 -8.50 -34.39 -9.41
N LEU A 104 -8.22 -33.40 -8.56
CA LEU A 104 -7.80 -33.56 -7.17
C LEU A 104 -8.98 -33.64 -6.19
N LYS A 105 -9.95 -34.53 -6.44
CA LYS A 105 -11.17 -34.65 -5.60
C LYS A 105 -10.88 -34.95 -4.13
N GLU A 106 -9.92 -35.83 -3.85
CA GLU A 106 -9.57 -36.26 -2.48
C GLU A 106 -8.48 -35.40 -1.82
N LYS A 107 -7.58 -34.81 -2.63
CA LYS A 107 -6.42 -34.03 -2.17
C LYS A 107 -6.58 -32.54 -2.48
N ARG A 108 -7.78 -31.97 -2.24
CA ARG A 108 -8.09 -30.57 -2.56
C ARG A 108 -7.18 -29.55 -1.89
N TRP A 109 -6.53 -29.90 -0.78
CA TRP A 109 -5.54 -29.04 -0.13
C TRP A 109 -4.34 -28.71 -1.03
N LEU A 110 -4.01 -29.56 -2.02
CA LEU A 110 -2.94 -29.29 -3.00
C LEU A 110 -3.25 -28.10 -3.92
N LEU A 111 -4.52 -27.67 -4.01
CA LEU A 111 -4.91 -26.48 -4.78
C LEU A 111 -4.36 -25.19 -4.16
N LEU A 112 -3.87 -25.22 -2.92
CA LEU A 112 -3.19 -24.08 -2.30
C LEU A 112 -1.85 -23.75 -2.98
N LEU A 113 -1.22 -24.71 -3.66
CA LEU A 113 0.05 -24.48 -4.38
C LEU A 113 -0.12 -23.55 -5.59
N PRO A 114 -1.02 -23.80 -6.56
CA PRO A 114 -1.24 -22.84 -7.63
C PRO A 114 -1.85 -21.52 -7.13
N ILE A 115 -2.62 -21.53 -6.03
CA ILE A 115 -3.09 -20.29 -5.38
C ILE A 115 -1.93 -19.46 -4.84
N LEU A 116 -0.90 -20.10 -4.26
CA LEU A 116 0.33 -19.40 -3.88
C LEU A 116 1.01 -18.79 -5.11
N GLY A 117 1.00 -19.48 -6.25
CA GLY A 117 1.44 -18.93 -7.54
C GLY A 117 0.70 -17.65 -7.95
N MET A 118 -0.62 -17.58 -7.71
CA MET A 118 -1.41 -16.36 -7.94
C MET A 118 -0.97 -15.21 -7.01
N ILE A 119 -0.72 -15.50 -5.73
CA ILE A 119 -0.25 -14.48 -4.77
C ILE A 119 1.15 -13.99 -5.14
N LEU A 120 2.05 -14.91 -5.52
CA LEU A 120 3.40 -14.58 -5.98
C LEU A 120 3.37 -13.68 -7.23
N ALA A 121 2.45 -13.95 -8.15
CA ALA A 121 2.27 -13.14 -9.36
C ALA A 121 1.73 -11.73 -9.03
N SER A 122 0.72 -11.65 -8.16
CA SER A 122 0.14 -10.37 -7.74
C SER A 122 1.13 -9.49 -6.99
N ALA A 123 1.97 -10.09 -6.15
CA ALA A 123 3.02 -9.35 -5.44
C ALA A 123 4.17 -8.95 -6.36
N TRP A 124 4.40 -9.65 -7.47
CA TRP A 124 5.51 -9.32 -8.37
C TRP A 124 5.26 -8.02 -9.15
N SER A 125 3.99 -7.72 -9.43
CA SER A 125 3.57 -6.47 -10.05
C SER A 125 3.26 -5.35 -9.06
N SER A 126 3.57 -5.51 -7.76
CA SER A 126 3.19 -4.55 -6.73
C SER A 126 4.27 -3.49 -6.50
N HIS A 127 3.86 -2.36 -5.93
CA HIS A 127 4.77 -1.27 -5.57
C HIS A 127 5.94 -1.70 -4.66
N PRO A 128 5.76 -2.49 -3.59
CA PRO A 128 6.90 -2.98 -2.80
C PRO A 128 7.94 -3.77 -3.62
N ALA A 129 7.50 -4.47 -4.67
CA ALA A 129 8.38 -5.29 -5.49
C ALA A 129 9.25 -4.48 -6.48
N SER A 130 8.81 -3.29 -6.88
CA SER A 130 9.64 -2.39 -7.69
C SER A 130 10.78 -1.76 -6.88
N LEU A 131 10.62 -1.61 -5.57
CA LEU A 131 11.63 -1.02 -4.68
C LEU A 131 12.78 -1.98 -4.37
N SER A 132 12.47 -3.25 -4.07
CA SER A 132 13.50 -4.25 -3.78
C SER A 132 12.95 -5.68 -3.78
N ASN A 133 13.85 -6.65 -3.93
CA ASN A 133 13.55 -8.07 -3.72
C ASN A 133 13.01 -8.36 -2.31
N LEU A 134 13.46 -7.58 -1.32
CA LEU A 134 12.97 -7.70 0.06
C LEU A 134 11.55 -7.17 0.20
N GLY A 135 11.22 -6.07 -0.49
CA GLY A 135 9.87 -5.53 -0.59
C GLY A 135 8.91 -6.53 -1.24
N TYR A 136 9.32 -7.16 -2.35
CA TYR A 136 8.57 -8.28 -2.94
C TYR A 136 8.32 -9.41 -1.93
N PHE A 137 9.37 -9.84 -1.22
CA PHE A 137 9.26 -10.92 -0.24
C PHE A 137 8.30 -10.59 0.91
N PHE A 138 8.37 -9.37 1.46
CA PHE A 138 7.45 -8.94 2.50
C PHE A 138 6.02 -8.84 1.99
N ASP A 139 5.80 -8.32 0.78
CA ASP A 139 4.46 -8.22 0.21
C ASP A 139 3.83 -9.60 -0.05
N VAL A 140 4.59 -10.58 -0.56
CA VAL A 140 4.13 -11.97 -0.68
C VAL A 140 3.63 -12.52 0.64
N ILE A 141 4.41 -12.36 1.73
CA ILE A 141 4.02 -12.83 3.06
C ILE A 141 2.78 -12.07 3.56
N HIS A 142 2.77 -10.74 3.39
CA HIS A 142 1.68 -9.89 3.84
C HIS A 142 0.36 -10.26 3.14
N MET A 143 0.37 -10.31 1.82
CA MET A 143 -0.78 -10.67 1.00
C MET A 143 -1.25 -12.09 1.32
N ALA A 144 -0.35 -13.08 1.37
CA ALA A 144 -0.72 -14.45 1.69
C ALA A 144 -1.40 -14.57 3.06
N ALA A 145 -0.85 -13.92 4.09
CA ALA A 145 -1.40 -13.96 5.43
C ALA A 145 -2.75 -13.20 5.53
N ALA A 146 -2.88 -12.05 4.85
CA ALA A 146 -4.12 -11.28 4.77
C ALA A 146 -5.24 -12.08 4.12
N MET A 147 -4.98 -12.67 2.95
CA MET A 147 -5.95 -13.46 2.18
C MET A 147 -6.35 -14.74 2.92
N ALA A 148 -5.39 -15.41 3.55
CA ALA A 148 -5.64 -16.66 4.26
C ALA A 148 -6.47 -16.45 5.54
N TRP A 149 -6.11 -15.45 6.36
CA TRP A 149 -6.85 -15.15 7.59
C TRP A 149 -8.26 -14.64 7.31
N THR A 150 -8.35 -13.61 6.47
CA THR A 150 -9.62 -12.97 6.11
C THR A 150 -10.53 -13.92 5.35
N GLY A 151 -9.97 -14.73 4.46
CA GLY A 151 -10.71 -15.66 3.63
C GLY A 151 -11.44 -16.71 4.45
N VAL A 152 -10.76 -17.31 5.44
CA VAL A 152 -11.37 -18.30 6.33
C VAL A 152 -12.51 -17.67 7.13
N LEU A 153 -12.32 -16.45 7.65
CA LEU A 153 -13.35 -15.72 8.40
C LEU A 153 -14.56 -15.38 7.54
N LEU A 154 -14.36 -14.81 6.34
CA LEU A 154 -15.43 -14.49 5.40
C LEU A 154 -16.24 -15.74 5.06
N VAL A 155 -15.57 -16.83 4.71
CA VAL A 155 -16.27 -18.05 4.30
C VAL A 155 -17.04 -18.68 5.46
N VAL A 156 -16.43 -18.78 6.65
CA VAL A 156 -17.10 -19.37 7.82
C VAL A 156 -18.21 -18.45 8.36
N GLY A 157 -17.97 -17.14 8.40
CA GLY A 157 -18.92 -16.15 8.89
C GLY A 157 -20.19 -16.12 8.05
N PHE A 158 -20.07 -16.08 6.73
CA PHE A 158 -21.20 -15.92 5.83
C PHE A 158 -21.87 -17.23 5.40
N PHE A 159 -21.13 -18.32 5.21
CA PHE A 159 -21.65 -19.57 4.64
C PHE A 159 -21.85 -20.73 5.63
N SER A 160 -21.56 -20.53 6.93
CA SER A 160 -21.87 -21.55 7.94
C SER A 160 -23.38 -21.65 8.22
N THR A 161 -23.88 -22.87 8.34
CA THR A 161 -25.30 -23.15 8.62
C THR A 161 -25.54 -24.00 9.87
N GLY A 162 -24.50 -24.67 10.37
CA GLY A 162 -24.57 -25.46 11.60
C GLY A 162 -24.22 -24.64 12.85
N ASP A 163 -24.87 -24.97 13.96
CA ASP A 163 -24.56 -24.44 15.29
C ASP A 163 -23.63 -25.37 16.09
N ASP A 164 -23.16 -26.44 15.43
CA ASP A 164 -22.26 -27.44 15.96
C ASP A 164 -20.81 -27.21 15.50
N ARG A 165 -19.85 -27.90 16.13
CA ARG A 165 -18.43 -27.93 15.74
C ARG A 165 -17.63 -26.63 15.89
N TRP A 166 -18.22 -25.54 16.38
CA TRP A 166 -17.51 -24.27 16.64
C TRP A 166 -16.28 -24.43 17.54
N LEU A 167 -16.38 -25.22 18.62
CA LEU A 167 -15.23 -25.46 19.48
C LEU A 167 -14.09 -26.14 18.73
N ARG A 168 -14.39 -27.14 17.88
CA ARG A 168 -13.38 -27.83 17.06
C ARG A 168 -12.76 -26.92 16.00
N PHE A 169 -13.56 -26.00 15.44
CA PHE A 169 -13.07 -24.95 14.55
C PHE A 169 -12.03 -24.07 15.25
N PHE A 170 -12.34 -23.53 16.44
CA PHE A 170 -11.39 -22.71 17.19
C PHE A 170 -10.17 -23.47 17.72
N HIS A 171 -10.13 -24.80 17.68
CA HIS A 171 -8.91 -25.53 18.08
C HIS A 171 -7.78 -25.36 17.06
N TRP A 172 -8.09 -25.45 15.76
CA TRP A 172 -7.08 -25.27 14.71
C TRP A 172 -7.04 -23.83 14.20
N PHE A 173 -8.19 -23.13 14.18
CA PHE A 173 -8.27 -21.80 13.61
C PHE A 173 -7.56 -20.76 14.48
N THR A 174 -7.62 -20.88 15.81
CA THR A 174 -6.94 -19.92 16.71
C THR A 174 -5.42 -19.89 16.50
N PRO A 175 -4.67 -21.02 16.54
CA PRO A 175 -3.23 -20.98 16.26
C PRO A 175 -2.94 -20.54 14.81
N PHE A 176 -3.77 -20.95 13.83
CA PHE A 176 -3.64 -20.48 12.45
C PHE A 176 -3.77 -18.95 12.33
N ALA A 177 -4.82 -18.37 12.93
CA ALA A 177 -5.07 -16.93 12.91
C ALA A 177 -3.95 -16.14 13.60
N ILE A 178 -3.45 -16.63 14.75
CA ILE A 178 -2.29 -16.02 15.43
C ILE A 178 -1.07 -16.02 14.51
N THR A 179 -0.77 -17.14 13.84
CA THR A 179 0.34 -17.20 12.88
C THR A 179 0.16 -16.19 11.74
N MET A 180 -1.03 -16.10 11.15
CA MET A 180 -1.28 -15.15 10.07
C MET A 180 -1.15 -13.68 10.54
N VAL A 181 -1.67 -13.35 11.73
CA VAL A 181 -1.54 -12.01 12.30
C VAL A 181 -0.08 -11.66 12.60
N LEU A 182 0.71 -12.61 13.11
CA LEU A 182 2.13 -12.41 13.36
C LEU A 182 2.91 -12.21 12.05
N LEU A 183 2.60 -13.00 11.02
CA LEU A 183 3.20 -12.83 9.69
C LEU A 183 2.85 -11.47 9.09
N LEU A 184 1.57 -11.06 9.16
CA LEU A 184 1.10 -9.75 8.72
C LEU A 184 1.82 -8.60 9.43
N PHE A 185 1.98 -8.70 10.74
CA PHE A 185 2.65 -7.70 11.53
C PHE A 185 4.14 -7.61 11.17
N ALA A 186 4.83 -8.74 11.10
CA ALA A 186 6.26 -8.79 10.77
C ALA A 186 6.55 -8.29 9.35
N SER A 187 5.79 -8.75 8.36
CA SER A 187 5.96 -8.28 6.97
C SER A 187 5.48 -6.84 6.79
N GLY A 188 4.45 -6.41 7.51
CA GLY A 188 3.98 -5.04 7.52
C GLY A 188 5.02 -4.07 8.07
N LEU A 189 5.70 -4.42 9.17
CA LEU A 189 6.83 -3.63 9.69
C LEU A 189 8.01 -3.61 8.71
N GLY A 190 8.31 -4.74 8.05
CA GLY A 190 9.33 -4.78 7.01
C GLY A 190 9.03 -3.84 5.85
N MET A 191 7.80 -3.87 5.33
CA MET A 191 7.35 -2.94 4.29
C MET A 191 7.33 -1.49 4.76
N LEU A 192 7.01 -1.22 6.03
CA LEU A 192 7.00 0.13 6.58
C LEU A 192 8.36 0.81 6.38
N THR A 193 9.46 0.09 6.61
CA THR A 193 10.83 0.62 6.45
C THR A 193 11.22 0.94 5.00
N LEU A 194 10.51 0.39 4.02
CA LEU A 194 10.78 0.60 2.60
C LEU A 194 9.85 1.63 1.98
N ILE A 195 8.58 1.60 2.37
CA ILE A 195 7.52 2.37 1.73
C ILE A 195 7.31 3.72 2.41
N THR A 196 7.43 3.76 3.74
CA THR A 196 7.18 4.96 4.55
C THR A 196 8.14 5.02 5.74
N PRO A 197 9.46 5.21 5.48
CA PRO A 197 10.46 5.26 6.54
C PRO A 197 10.19 6.42 7.52
N GLU A 198 9.70 7.56 7.02
CA GLU A 198 9.28 8.71 7.81
C GLU A 198 7.81 8.59 8.27
N TYR A 199 7.50 7.58 9.07
CA TYR A 199 6.11 7.25 9.41
C TYR A 199 5.29 8.42 9.98
N THR A 200 5.85 9.23 10.88
CA THR A 200 5.13 10.37 11.48
C THR A 200 4.97 11.53 10.51
N ASN A 201 6.03 11.89 9.78
CA ASN A 201 5.97 12.94 8.77
C ASN A 201 4.98 12.56 7.66
N SER A 202 4.85 11.27 7.33
CA SER A 202 3.95 10.80 6.27
C SER A 202 2.49 11.19 6.50
N TRP A 203 2.11 11.51 7.73
CA TRP A 203 0.77 11.99 8.07
C TRP A 203 0.44 13.33 7.42
N LEU A 204 1.43 14.10 6.98
CA LEU A 204 1.19 15.28 6.16
C LEU A 204 0.55 14.91 4.81
N LEU A 205 0.78 13.69 4.32
CA LEU A 205 0.29 13.21 3.03
C LEU A 205 -0.97 12.35 3.17
N SER A 206 -1.78 12.31 2.12
CA SER A 206 -2.96 11.44 2.08
C SER A 206 -2.60 9.98 2.36
N TYR A 207 -1.48 9.49 1.80
CA TYR A 207 -1.04 8.12 1.99
C TYR A 207 -0.86 7.78 3.47
N GLY A 208 -0.13 8.61 4.22
CA GLY A 208 0.13 8.37 5.64
C GLY A 208 -1.14 8.46 6.49
N GLN A 209 -2.11 9.30 6.08
CA GLN A 209 -3.42 9.36 6.74
C GLN A 209 -4.21 8.05 6.58
N TRP A 210 -4.28 7.49 5.37
CA TRP A 210 -4.90 6.19 5.13
C TRP A 210 -4.13 5.05 5.79
N GLN A 211 -2.80 5.14 5.82
CA GLN A 211 -1.95 4.19 6.52
C GLN A 211 -2.22 4.19 8.02
N LEU A 212 -2.32 5.36 8.66
CA LEU A 212 -2.68 5.48 10.07
C LEU A 212 -4.07 4.89 10.33
N LEU A 213 -5.07 5.24 9.49
CA LEU A 213 -6.41 4.67 9.58
C LEU A 213 -6.37 3.13 9.49
N LYS A 214 -5.57 2.55 8.60
CA LYS A 214 -5.38 1.10 8.49
C LYS A 214 -4.85 0.49 9.79
N HIS A 215 -3.84 1.11 10.39
CA HIS A 215 -3.27 0.65 11.67
C HIS A 215 -4.30 0.76 12.81
N LEU A 216 -5.06 1.86 12.89
CA LEU A 216 -6.10 2.07 13.88
C LEU A 216 -7.26 1.07 13.74
N LEU A 217 -7.63 0.68 12.52
CA LEU A 217 -8.61 -0.39 12.27
C LEU A 217 -8.09 -1.76 12.70
N PHE A 218 -6.78 -1.99 12.56
CA PHE A 218 -6.15 -3.28 12.88
C PHE A 218 -6.11 -3.55 14.39
N ILE A 219 -5.91 -2.53 15.23
CA ILE A 219 -5.85 -2.68 16.71
C ILE A 219 -7.09 -3.39 17.28
N PRO A 220 -8.32 -2.85 17.14
CA PRO A 220 -9.50 -3.52 17.68
C PRO A 220 -9.75 -4.86 17.00
N LEU A 221 -9.31 -5.06 15.75
CA LEU A 221 -9.44 -6.34 15.06
C LEU A 221 -8.57 -7.44 15.70
N VAL A 222 -7.32 -7.14 16.08
CA VAL A 222 -6.47 -8.08 16.84
C VAL A 222 -7.13 -8.45 18.17
N PHE A 223 -7.71 -7.48 18.87
CA PHE A 223 -8.46 -7.71 20.10
C PHE A 223 -9.78 -8.47 19.87
N TYR A 224 -10.40 -8.31 18.71
CA TYR A 224 -11.54 -9.12 18.25
C TYR A 224 -11.11 -10.59 18.13
N GLY A 225 -10.01 -10.85 17.43
CA GLY A 225 -9.41 -12.17 17.28
C GLY A 225 -9.03 -12.79 18.63
N PHE A 226 -8.49 -12.01 19.56
CA PHE A 226 -8.21 -12.45 20.93
C PHE A 226 -9.49 -12.86 21.68
N ALA A 227 -10.53 -12.04 21.63
CA ALA A 227 -11.82 -12.35 22.25
C ALA A 227 -12.42 -13.66 21.69
N HIS A 228 -12.29 -13.90 20.39
CA HIS A 228 -12.72 -15.15 19.77
C HIS A 228 -11.85 -16.36 20.14
N GLY A 229 -10.53 -16.20 20.03
CA GLY A 229 -9.57 -17.29 20.22
C GLY A 229 -9.47 -17.81 21.65
N PHE A 230 -9.67 -16.94 22.64
CA PHE A 230 -9.48 -17.29 24.05
C PHE A 230 -10.77 -17.21 24.86
N ILE A 231 -11.45 -16.06 24.87
CA ILE A 231 -12.63 -15.83 25.73
C ILE A 231 -13.82 -16.67 25.24
N MET A 232 -14.13 -16.57 23.96
CA MET A 232 -15.26 -17.29 23.35
C MET A 232 -15.01 -18.79 23.28
N LYS A 233 -13.79 -19.20 22.91
CA LYS A 233 -13.37 -20.61 22.95
C LYS A 233 -13.57 -21.23 24.35
N LYS A 234 -13.16 -20.52 25.41
CA LYS A 234 -13.36 -20.96 26.81
C LYS A 234 -14.85 -21.08 27.17
N ARG A 235 -15.69 -20.14 26.74
CA ARG A 235 -17.14 -20.18 26.98
C ARG A 235 -17.83 -21.33 26.27
N LEU A 236 -17.48 -21.58 25.01
CA LEU A 236 -17.98 -22.73 24.24
C LEU A 236 -17.59 -24.05 24.90
N ALA A 237 -16.38 -24.15 25.46
CA ALA A 237 -15.95 -25.32 26.23
C ALA A 237 -16.76 -25.52 27.52
N ASN A 238 -17.23 -24.43 28.14
CA ASN A 238 -18.06 -24.45 29.35
C ASN A 238 -19.56 -24.67 29.07
N GLY A 239 -19.96 -25.00 27.83
CA GLY A 239 -21.33 -25.37 27.50
C GLY A 239 -22.25 -24.22 27.08
N THR A 240 -21.71 -23.02 26.81
CA THR A 240 -22.53 -21.92 26.27
C THR A 240 -23.06 -22.30 24.88
N ASN A 241 -24.38 -22.37 24.73
CA ASN A 241 -25.03 -22.80 23.49
C ASN A 241 -25.24 -21.65 22.47
N ARG A 242 -24.35 -20.65 22.46
CA ARG A 242 -24.46 -19.48 21.57
C ARG A 242 -23.57 -19.61 20.35
N THR A 243 -24.10 -19.17 19.22
CA THR A 243 -23.40 -19.27 17.95
C THR A 243 -22.51 -18.04 17.74
N PRO A 244 -21.23 -18.23 17.37
CA PRO A 244 -20.30 -17.13 17.12
C PRO A 244 -20.50 -16.48 15.74
N ARG A 245 -21.38 -17.04 14.90
CA ARG A 245 -21.54 -16.70 13.48
C ARG A 245 -21.70 -15.20 13.23
N PHE A 246 -22.59 -14.54 13.98
CA PHE A 246 -22.81 -13.11 13.81
C PHE A 246 -21.54 -12.32 14.15
N SER A 247 -20.85 -12.66 15.23
CA SER A 247 -19.60 -12.02 15.63
C SER A 247 -18.51 -12.16 14.58
N LEU A 248 -18.36 -13.35 13.98
CA LEU A 248 -17.42 -13.61 12.90
C LEU A 248 -17.76 -12.82 11.62
N ARG A 249 -19.05 -12.59 11.32
CA ARG A 249 -19.47 -11.72 10.20
C ARG A 249 -19.03 -10.27 10.44
N MET A 250 -19.16 -9.78 11.67
CA MET A 250 -18.72 -8.42 12.00
C MET A 250 -17.21 -8.27 11.90
N GLU A 251 -16.44 -9.22 12.42
CA GLU A 251 -14.98 -9.28 12.25
C GLU A 251 -14.59 -9.28 10.76
N SER A 252 -15.26 -10.10 9.96
CA SER A 252 -15.03 -10.18 8.51
C SER A 252 -15.39 -8.89 7.78
N ALA A 253 -16.43 -8.18 8.21
CA ALA A 253 -16.84 -6.90 7.62
C ALA A 253 -15.80 -5.80 7.88
N VAL A 254 -15.18 -5.80 9.07
CA VAL A 254 -14.08 -4.88 9.40
C VAL A 254 -12.85 -5.19 8.55
N LEU A 255 -12.50 -6.46 8.40
CA LEU A 255 -11.43 -6.90 7.49
C LEU A 255 -11.70 -6.52 6.03
N ALA A 256 -12.94 -6.64 5.56
CA ALA A 256 -13.34 -6.18 4.24
C ALA A 256 -13.16 -4.67 4.08
N PHE A 257 -13.45 -3.88 5.13
CA PHE A 257 -13.19 -2.45 5.14
C PHE A 257 -11.69 -2.12 5.14
N VAL A 258 -10.87 -2.92 5.82
CA VAL A 258 -9.40 -2.80 5.74
C VAL A 258 -8.89 -3.02 4.31
N PHE A 259 -9.49 -3.93 3.53
CA PHE A 259 -9.15 -4.07 2.11
C PHE A 259 -9.56 -2.86 1.27
N ILE A 260 -10.67 -2.18 1.60
CA ILE A 260 -11.03 -0.92 0.93
C ILE A 260 -9.97 0.14 1.22
N VAL A 261 -9.58 0.30 2.49
CA VAL A 261 -8.49 1.22 2.86
C VAL A 261 -7.19 0.88 2.13
N THR A 262 -6.86 -0.41 2.04
CA THR A 262 -5.66 -0.88 1.34
C THR A 262 -5.73 -0.60 -0.16
N ALA A 263 -6.90 -0.76 -0.78
CA ALA A 263 -7.11 -0.42 -2.19
C ALA A 263 -7.02 1.09 -2.46
N VAL A 264 -7.48 1.92 -1.53
CA VAL A 264 -7.29 3.38 -1.63
C VAL A 264 -5.81 3.75 -1.54
N MET A 265 -5.05 3.08 -0.66
CA MET A 265 -3.60 3.30 -0.54
C MET A 265 -2.81 2.80 -1.75
N ALA A 266 -3.26 1.72 -2.41
CA ALA A 266 -2.58 1.15 -3.58
C ALA A 266 -2.56 2.12 -4.78
N GLU A 267 -3.51 3.05 -4.82
CA GLU A 267 -3.67 4.07 -5.86
C GLU A 267 -3.07 5.44 -5.47
N GLN A 268 -2.32 5.49 -4.36
CA GLN A 268 -1.64 6.70 -3.91
C GLN A 268 -0.14 6.48 -3.97
N GLU A 269 0.58 7.55 -4.28
CA GLU A 269 2.04 7.57 -4.24
C GLU A 269 2.50 7.40 -2.79
N PRO A 270 3.25 6.33 -2.49
CA PRO A 270 3.78 6.14 -1.15
C PRO A 270 4.95 7.11 -0.90
N PRO A 271 5.01 7.74 0.28
CA PRO A 271 6.07 8.66 0.61
C PRO A 271 7.33 7.93 1.06
N HIS A 272 8.25 7.71 0.13
CA HIS A 272 9.61 7.28 0.45
C HIS A 272 10.39 8.38 1.17
N GLY A 273 10.16 9.63 0.77
CA GLY A 273 10.57 10.86 1.47
C GLY A 273 9.42 11.85 1.48
N VAL A 274 9.07 12.40 2.64
CA VAL A 274 7.82 13.18 2.77
C VAL A 274 7.96 14.56 2.12
N LEU A 275 9.10 15.22 2.32
CA LEU A 275 9.36 16.53 1.77
C LEU A 275 9.39 16.49 0.24
N GLU A 276 10.09 15.51 -0.32
CA GLU A 276 10.15 15.26 -1.77
C GLU A 276 8.74 15.02 -2.35
N THR A 277 7.94 14.16 -1.71
CA THR A 277 6.57 13.90 -2.18
C THR A 277 5.66 15.14 -2.12
N LEU A 278 5.93 16.09 -1.20
CA LEU A 278 5.20 17.36 -1.13
C LEU A 278 5.58 18.36 -2.24
N GLU A 279 6.65 18.12 -3.01
CA GLU A 279 7.03 18.98 -4.14
C GLU A 279 6.04 18.86 -5.30
N TYR A 280 5.48 17.67 -5.51
CA TYR A 280 4.55 17.37 -6.61
C TYR A 280 3.15 16.94 -6.14
N THR A 281 2.94 16.77 -4.82
CA THR A 281 1.62 16.49 -4.25
C THR A 281 1.22 17.51 -3.19
N ASN A 282 -0.08 17.73 -3.05
CA ASN A 282 -0.60 18.60 -2.01
C ASN A 282 -0.63 17.88 -0.65
N MET A 283 -0.37 18.64 0.42
CA MET A 283 -0.61 18.19 1.78
C MET A 283 -2.09 17.79 1.97
N SER A 284 -2.34 16.76 2.78
CA SER A 284 -3.68 16.32 3.12
C SER A 284 -4.48 17.45 3.79
N GLU A 285 -5.74 17.64 3.37
CA GLU A 285 -6.64 18.63 3.99
C GLU A 285 -6.76 18.46 5.51
N LEU A 286 -6.76 17.21 5.99
CA LEU A 286 -6.82 16.90 7.41
C LEU A 286 -5.53 17.28 8.14
N ALA A 287 -4.38 17.10 7.50
CA ALA A 287 -3.10 17.52 8.05
C ALA A 287 -2.99 19.05 8.10
N MET A 288 -3.43 19.74 7.03
CA MET A 288 -3.48 21.21 6.99
C MET A 288 -4.34 21.81 8.11
N GLN A 289 -5.41 21.13 8.49
CA GLN A 289 -6.32 21.60 9.55
C GLN A 289 -5.86 21.26 10.96
N MET A 290 -5.11 20.17 11.15
CA MET A 290 -4.82 19.61 12.48
C MET A 290 -3.34 19.64 12.87
N ILE A 291 -2.43 19.72 11.91
CA ILE A 291 -0.97 19.66 12.14
C ILE A 291 -0.32 20.99 11.73
N THR A 292 -0.21 21.25 10.43
CA THR A 292 0.53 22.41 9.89
C THR A 292 0.07 22.71 8.46
N THR A 293 0.24 23.94 7.98
CA THR A 293 0.03 24.31 6.57
C THR A 293 1.32 24.36 5.76
N GLU A 294 2.47 24.39 6.44
CA GLU A 294 3.80 24.50 5.84
C GLU A 294 4.72 23.43 6.43
N PHE A 295 5.62 22.88 5.61
CA PHE A 295 6.60 21.89 6.03
C PHE A 295 7.87 22.05 5.20
N SER A 296 9.01 22.18 5.89
CA SER A 296 10.30 22.53 5.30
C SER A 296 11.38 21.50 5.64
N ALA A 297 12.53 21.60 4.97
CA ALA A 297 13.70 20.81 5.31
C ALA A 297 14.16 21.07 6.76
N GLY A 298 14.51 20.00 7.48
CA GLY A 298 14.89 20.06 8.89
C GLY A 298 13.71 20.17 9.86
N GLU A 299 12.47 20.02 9.37
CA GLU A 299 11.30 19.91 10.22
C GLU A 299 10.86 18.45 10.37
N ILE A 300 10.35 18.10 11.55
CA ILE A 300 9.80 16.79 11.84
C ILE A 300 8.44 16.92 12.54
N VAL A 301 7.56 15.96 12.27
CA VAL A 301 6.30 15.83 13.00
C VAL A 301 6.55 15.07 14.29
N THR A 302 6.43 15.78 15.42
CA THR A 302 6.56 15.24 16.78
C THR A 302 5.20 15.10 17.45
N TRP A 303 5.16 14.43 18.61
CA TRP A 303 3.92 14.33 19.41
C TRP A 303 4.06 15.11 20.71
N ASN A 304 3.17 16.07 20.89
CA ASN A 304 3.05 16.87 22.08
C ASN A 304 1.77 16.52 22.86
N MET A 305 1.96 16.10 24.12
CA MET A 305 0.86 15.73 24.99
C MET A 305 0.24 16.98 25.63
N SER A 306 -1.01 17.25 25.31
CA SER A 306 -1.84 18.29 25.93
C SER A 306 -2.91 17.66 26.83
N PHE A 307 -3.54 18.46 27.70
CA PHE A 307 -4.62 17.94 28.55
C PHE A 307 -5.81 17.37 27.73
N PRO A 308 -6.29 18.02 26.65
CA PRO A 308 -7.33 17.43 25.79
C PRO A 308 -6.91 16.11 25.12
N THR A 309 -5.70 16.02 24.58
CA THR A 309 -5.20 14.80 23.92
C THR A 309 -5.02 13.66 24.93
N PHE A 310 -4.58 13.95 26.16
CA PHE A 310 -4.58 12.98 27.26
C PHE A 310 -5.98 12.41 27.53
N LEU A 311 -7.02 13.26 27.58
CA LEU A 311 -8.40 12.79 27.76
C LEU A 311 -8.87 11.90 26.60
N LEU A 312 -8.49 12.22 25.35
CA LEU A 312 -8.80 11.41 24.18
C LEU A 312 -8.09 10.04 24.22
N ILE A 313 -6.86 9.97 24.73
CA ILE A 313 -6.14 8.70 24.93
C ILE A 313 -6.85 7.83 25.99
N VAL A 314 -7.26 8.42 27.11
CA VAL A 314 -8.02 7.71 28.14
C VAL A 314 -9.38 7.23 27.59
N ALA A 315 -10.05 8.05 26.80
CA ALA A 315 -11.30 7.69 26.12
C ALA A 315 -11.09 6.54 25.13
N THR A 316 -10.02 6.59 24.32
CA THR A 316 -9.63 5.52 23.39
C THR A 316 -9.44 4.19 24.13
N GLY A 317 -8.68 4.21 25.24
CA GLY A 317 -8.44 3.02 26.07
C GLY A 317 -9.71 2.46 26.71
N THR A 318 -10.61 3.32 27.19
CA THR A 318 -11.89 2.88 27.77
C THR A 318 -12.86 2.31 26.72
N VAL A 319 -12.92 2.89 25.52
CA VAL A 319 -13.71 2.36 24.40
C VAL A 319 -13.17 0.99 23.98
N LEU A 320 -11.85 0.83 23.88
CA LEU A 320 -11.23 -0.46 23.54
C LEU A 320 -11.49 -1.53 24.61
N ALA A 321 -11.38 -1.19 25.90
CA ALA A 321 -11.70 -2.10 26.99
C ALA A 321 -13.18 -2.53 26.97
N SER A 322 -14.09 -1.57 26.76
CA SER A 322 -15.53 -1.84 26.60
C SER A 322 -15.81 -2.76 25.41
N PHE A 323 -15.12 -2.53 24.28
CA PHE A 323 -15.22 -3.35 23.08
C PHE A 323 -14.83 -4.81 23.36
N ILE A 324 -13.65 -5.04 23.96
CA ILE A 324 -13.15 -6.38 24.30
C ILE A 324 -14.15 -7.11 25.20
N TYR A 325 -14.64 -6.41 26.23
CA TYR A 325 -15.63 -6.95 27.16
C TYR A 325 -16.94 -7.32 26.45
N SER A 326 -17.43 -6.44 25.59
CA SER A 326 -18.66 -6.58 24.82
C SER A 326 -18.62 -7.77 23.86
N VAL A 327 -17.57 -7.87 23.05
CA VAL A 327 -17.37 -8.98 22.10
C VAL A 327 -17.17 -10.30 22.84
N GLY A 328 -16.32 -10.30 23.87
CA GLY A 328 -16.07 -11.49 24.69
C GLY A 328 -17.34 -12.01 25.38
N LYS A 329 -18.32 -11.14 25.65
CA LYS A 329 -19.61 -11.51 26.22
C LYS A 329 -20.58 -12.19 25.25
N MET A 330 -20.40 -12.03 23.94
CA MET A 330 -21.33 -12.49 22.90
C MET A 330 -22.78 -11.96 23.03
N GLU A 331 -23.06 -11.02 23.94
CA GLU A 331 -24.38 -10.38 24.14
C GLU A 331 -24.52 -9.12 23.30
N SER A 332 -23.40 -8.45 23.07
CA SER A 332 -23.34 -7.11 22.51
C SER A 332 -22.43 -7.03 21.28
N ALA A 333 -22.10 -8.18 20.66
CA ALA A 333 -21.34 -8.24 19.40
C ALA A 333 -21.99 -7.42 18.27
N ARG A 334 -23.30 -7.17 18.32
CA ARG A 334 -24.01 -6.24 17.42
C ARG A 334 -23.54 -4.79 17.49
N PHE A 335 -22.98 -4.38 18.63
CA PHE A 335 -22.45 -3.04 18.84
C PHE A 335 -20.95 -2.95 18.54
N ALA A 336 -20.31 -4.04 18.10
CA ALA A 336 -18.89 -4.05 17.73
C ALA A 336 -18.52 -2.96 16.71
N PRO A 337 -19.30 -2.72 15.62
CA PRO A 337 -18.98 -1.64 14.68
C PRO A 337 -18.97 -0.27 15.32
N ILE A 338 -19.93 0.02 16.21
CA ILE A 338 -20.03 1.32 16.89
C ILE A 338 -18.78 1.54 17.74
N HIS A 339 -18.33 0.53 18.47
CA HIS A 339 -17.11 0.64 19.26
C HIS A 339 -15.87 0.84 18.40
N ILE A 340 -15.76 0.13 17.26
CA ILE A 340 -14.62 0.26 16.35
C ILE A 340 -14.60 1.65 15.73
N VAL A 341 -15.75 2.15 15.26
CA VAL A 341 -15.86 3.51 14.70
C VAL A 341 -15.50 4.54 15.76
N LEU A 342 -16.06 4.44 16.98
CA LEU A 342 -15.72 5.35 18.08
C LEU A 342 -14.24 5.27 18.45
N PHE A 343 -13.66 4.08 18.52
CA PHE A 343 -12.24 3.89 18.78
C PHE A 343 -11.39 4.59 17.72
N VAL A 344 -11.66 4.33 16.43
CA VAL A 344 -10.92 4.91 15.32
C VAL A 344 -11.04 6.43 15.32
N LEU A 345 -12.25 6.97 15.47
CA LEU A 345 -12.46 8.43 15.49
C LEU A 345 -11.72 9.10 16.64
N ILE A 346 -11.87 8.60 17.87
CA ILE A 346 -11.24 9.22 19.05
C ILE A 346 -9.72 9.05 19.00
N ALA A 347 -9.22 7.88 18.60
CA ALA A 347 -7.79 7.63 18.51
C ALA A 347 -7.14 8.47 17.41
N TYR A 348 -7.75 8.53 16.22
CA TYR A 348 -7.25 9.31 15.09
C TYR A 348 -7.22 10.80 15.43
N THR A 349 -8.32 11.36 15.95
CA THR A 349 -8.36 12.76 16.39
C THR A 349 -7.36 13.03 17.52
N GLY A 350 -7.22 12.11 18.47
CA GLY A 350 -6.25 12.24 19.56
C GLY A 350 -4.81 12.30 19.07
N ILE A 351 -4.45 11.46 18.09
CA ILE A 351 -3.14 11.43 17.46
C ILE A 351 -2.89 12.71 16.65
N MET A 352 -3.84 13.10 15.79
CA MET A 352 -3.70 14.28 14.93
C MET A 352 -3.60 15.57 15.74
N LEU A 353 -4.42 15.75 16.77
CA LEU A 353 -4.35 16.94 17.65
C LEU A 353 -3.12 16.96 18.58
N SER A 354 -2.39 15.84 18.67
CA SER A 354 -1.12 15.79 19.39
C SER A 354 0.07 15.99 18.47
N ALA A 355 -0.11 15.90 17.16
CA ALA A 355 0.96 16.08 16.19
C ALA A 355 1.25 17.58 16.04
N ASP A 356 2.54 17.94 16.11
CA ASP A 356 3.02 19.30 15.91
C ASP A 356 4.33 19.25 15.12
N VAL A 357 4.70 20.37 14.49
CA VAL A 357 5.95 20.48 13.76
C VAL A 357 7.01 21.13 14.64
N GLU A 358 8.16 20.47 14.75
CA GLU A 358 9.33 21.03 15.41
C GLU A 358 10.51 21.06 14.43
N THR A 359 11.25 22.16 14.42
CA THR A 359 12.51 22.26 13.69
C THR A 359 13.59 21.53 14.49
N THR A 360 14.30 20.58 13.88
CA THR A 360 15.43 19.92 14.53
C THR A 360 16.58 20.90 14.69
N THR A 361 16.84 21.34 15.93
CA THR A 361 18.06 22.11 16.28
C THR A 361 19.23 21.17 16.54
N GLU A 362 19.52 20.24 15.63
CA GLU A 362 20.77 19.49 15.69
C GLU A 362 21.89 20.32 15.05
N ASP A 363 23.00 20.44 15.78
CA ASP A 363 24.27 20.97 15.29
C ASP A 363 24.57 20.36 13.92
N THR A 364 24.71 21.22 12.91
CA THR A 364 25.22 20.93 11.57
C THR A 364 26.70 20.52 11.64
N SER A 365 26.95 19.38 12.27
CA SER A 365 28.25 18.70 12.30
C SER A 365 28.02 17.22 12.06
N GLY A 366 27.67 16.89 10.81
CA GLY A 366 27.61 15.51 10.35
C GLY A 366 26.41 15.12 9.48
N GLU A 367 25.61 16.06 8.99
CA GLU A 367 24.76 15.77 7.83
C GLU A 367 25.62 15.94 6.57
N SER A 368 25.76 14.85 5.82
CA SER A 368 26.40 14.84 4.52
C SER A 368 25.54 15.68 3.56
N THR A 369 25.96 16.91 3.26
CA THR A 369 25.21 17.80 2.37
C THR A 369 25.59 17.51 0.92
N MET A 370 24.64 16.97 0.16
CA MET A 370 24.73 16.97 -1.30
C MET A 370 24.40 18.38 -1.81
N GLU A 371 25.37 19.00 -2.47
CA GLU A 371 25.23 20.28 -3.15
C GLU A 371 25.21 20.07 -4.66
N ILE A 372 24.31 20.78 -5.33
CA ILE A 372 24.19 20.76 -6.79
C ILE A 372 24.21 22.19 -7.27
N GLU A 373 25.20 22.52 -8.10
CA GLU A 373 25.31 23.82 -8.76
C GLU A 373 24.97 23.64 -10.24
N LEU A 374 23.91 24.30 -10.70
CA LEU A 374 23.57 24.37 -12.12
C LEU A 374 24.50 25.39 -12.78
N LEU A 375 25.28 24.93 -13.75
CA LEU A 375 26.28 25.70 -14.50
C LEU A 375 25.78 26.12 -15.89
N ASN A 376 24.49 25.93 -16.15
CA ASN A 376 23.84 26.30 -17.40
C ASN A 376 23.96 27.81 -17.66
N ASP A 377 23.96 28.20 -18.93
CA ASP A 377 23.67 29.59 -19.28
C ASP A 377 22.25 29.97 -18.79
N THR A 378 21.98 31.26 -18.67
CA THR A 378 20.64 31.78 -18.42
C THR A 378 19.96 32.22 -19.71
N GLN A 379 20.69 32.22 -20.83
CA GLN A 379 20.19 32.61 -22.15
C GLN A 379 20.43 31.52 -23.18
N GLY A 380 19.38 31.17 -23.93
CA GLY A 380 19.43 30.23 -25.06
C GLY A 380 18.97 30.87 -26.37
N THR A 381 19.25 30.22 -27.50
CA THR A 381 18.75 30.63 -28.83
C THR A 381 18.09 29.43 -29.50
N VAL A 382 16.96 29.66 -30.15
CA VAL A 382 16.21 28.59 -30.83
C VAL A 382 17.05 27.93 -31.92
N GLY A 383 17.09 26.60 -31.91
CA GLY A 383 17.78 25.80 -32.93
C GLY A 383 19.30 25.71 -32.78
N ASP A 384 19.90 26.43 -31.82
CA ASP A 384 21.30 26.27 -31.45
C ASP A 384 21.46 25.15 -30.42
N GLU A 385 22.63 24.50 -30.43
CA GLU A 385 22.99 23.48 -29.44
C GLU A 385 23.21 24.14 -28.08
N TYR A 386 22.50 23.64 -27.08
CA TYR A 386 22.52 24.15 -25.71
C TYR A 386 23.04 23.08 -24.77
N LEU A 387 24.11 23.41 -24.03
CA LEU A 387 24.72 22.48 -23.08
C LEU A 387 24.07 22.66 -21.70
N LEU A 388 23.37 21.63 -21.24
CA LEU A 388 22.92 21.50 -19.86
C LEU A 388 24.09 20.98 -19.02
N GLN A 389 24.39 21.61 -17.89
CA GLN A 389 25.54 21.25 -17.06
C GLN A 389 25.29 21.48 -15.58
N ALA A 390 25.62 20.49 -14.74
CA ALA A 390 25.59 20.65 -13.30
C ALA A 390 26.81 20.02 -12.64
N GLU A 391 27.28 20.64 -11.56
CA GLU A 391 28.28 20.08 -10.66
C GLU A 391 27.58 19.49 -9.43
N VAL A 392 27.85 18.22 -9.15
CA VAL A 392 27.27 17.48 -8.01
C VAL A 392 28.38 17.12 -7.04
N THR A 393 28.27 17.61 -5.81
CA THR A 393 29.23 17.33 -4.73
C THR A 393 28.53 16.81 -3.48
N LEU A 394 29.25 15.99 -2.71
CA LEU A 394 28.86 15.53 -1.38
C LEU A 394 29.98 15.87 -0.41
N GLU A 395 29.68 16.67 0.61
CA GLU A 395 30.70 17.17 1.57
C GLU A 395 31.89 17.87 0.88
N GLY A 396 31.62 18.56 -0.25
CA GLY A 396 32.64 19.20 -1.08
C GLY A 396 33.55 18.23 -1.85
N GLN A 397 33.22 16.93 -1.91
CA GLN A 397 33.86 15.98 -2.82
C GLN A 397 32.96 15.72 -4.04
N PRO A 398 33.53 15.65 -5.25
CA PRO A 398 32.75 15.38 -6.46
C PRO A 398 32.12 13.98 -6.44
N ILE A 399 30.85 13.88 -6.84
CA ILE A 399 30.16 12.60 -7.03
C ILE A 399 30.37 12.14 -8.46
N GLU A 400 31.22 11.13 -8.66
CA GLU A 400 31.55 10.62 -10.00
C GLU A 400 30.52 9.59 -10.53
N ASN A 401 29.69 9.02 -9.65
CA ASN A 401 28.68 8.02 -10.01
C ASN A 401 27.39 8.23 -9.20
N ALA A 402 26.49 9.07 -9.71
CA ALA A 402 25.11 9.15 -9.23
C ALA A 402 24.32 7.89 -9.61
N ASP A 403 23.41 7.46 -8.72
CA ASP A 403 22.52 6.32 -8.96
C ASP A 403 21.49 6.66 -10.06
N VAL A 404 21.01 7.92 -10.06
CA VAL A 404 20.10 8.47 -11.07
C VAL A 404 20.49 9.93 -11.32
N ILE A 405 20.64 10.32 -12.59
CA ILE A 405 20.86 11.71 -12.97
C ILE A 405 20.28 12.02 -14.36
N TYR A 406 19.41 13.03 -14.43
CA TYR A 406 18.84 13.52 -15.67
C TYR A 406 18.38 14.97 -15.54
N PHE A 407 18.34 15.68 -16.65
CA PHE A 407 17.68 16.98 -16.75
C PHE A 407 16.24 16.81 -17.21
N GLU A 408 15.38 17.70 -16.76
CA GLU A 408 14.02 17.86 -17.23
C GLU A 408 13.81 19.32 -17.65
N VAL A 409 13.30 19.52 -18.86
CA VAL A 409 13.13 20.85 -19.46
C VAL A 409 11.68 21.04 -19.91
N TRP A 410 11.05 22.12 -19.47
CA TRP A 410 9.68 22.49 -19.88
C TRP A 410 9.50 24.01 -20.04
N PRO A 411 8.60 24.47 -20.94
CA PRO A 411 8.24 25.87 -21.03
C PRO A 411 7.54 26.35 -19.75
N GLU A 412 7.80 27.59 -19.31
CA GLU A 412 7.19 28.18 -18.11
C GLU A 412 5.64 28.18 -18.16
N GLU A 413 5.06 28.29 -19.35
CA GLU A 413 3.60 28.30 -19.55
C GLU A 413 2.94 26.91 -19.53
N ASP A 414 3.73 25.83 -19.48
CA ASP A 414 3.27 24.44 -19.46
C ASP A 414 3.39 23.79 -18.07
N ASP A 415 2.66 22.68 -17.86
CA ASP A 415 2.72 21.86 -16.65
C ASP A 415 4.03 21.03 -16.63
N VAL A 416 4.68 20.92 -15.47
CA VAL A 416 5.90 20.12 -15.26
C VAL A 416 5.74 18.67 -15.75
N ASN A 417 4.53 18.12 -15.67
CA ASN A 417 4.21 16.76 -16.15
C ASN A 417 4.36 16.57 -17.68
N LYS A 418 4.70 17.61 -18.44
CA LYS A 418 5.02 17.56 -19.87
C LYS A 418 6.52 17.78 -20.16
N GLY A 419 7.36 17.79 -19.13
CA GLY A 419 8.79 17.99 -19.26
C GLY A 419 9.44 16.97 -20.19
N THR A 420 10.42 17.44 -20.96
CA THR A 420 11.28 16.56 -21.74
C THR A 420 12.41 16.10 -20.83
N ILE A 421 12.54 14.79 -20.63
CA ILE A 421 13.62 14.19 -19.83
C ILE A 421 14.83 13.90 -20.74
N ILE A 422 16.01 14.36 -20.30
CA ILE A 422 17.29 14.17 -20.96
C ILE A 422 18.28 13.56 -19.97
N HIS A 423 18.71 12.32 -20.21
CA HIS A 423 19.72 11.68 -19.38
C HIS A 423 21.06 12.42 -19.46
N ALA A 424 21.68 12.66 -18.31
CA ALA A 424 22.98 13.31 -18.25
C ALA A 424 24.12 12.28 -18.32
N GLU A 425 25.20 12.65 -19.01
CA GLU A 425 26.44 11.88 -19.06
C GLU A 425 27.44 12.47 -18.06
N HIS A 426 28.20 11.59 -17.39
CA HIS A 426 29.26 12.01 -16.48
C HIS A 426 30.52 12.36 -17.26
N GLU A 427 31.08 13.56 -17.06
CA GLU A 427 32.37 13.95 -17.61
C GLU A 427 33.53 13.72 -16.64
N SER A 428 33.69 14.59 -15.65
CA SER A 428 34.75 14.53 -14.63
C SER A 428 34.51 15.53 -13.49
N ASN A 429 35.07 15.27 -12.31
CA ASN A 429 34.97 16.14 -11.13
C ASN A 429 33.50 16.40 -10.72
N GLY A 430 32.64 15.39 -10.82
CA GLY A 430 31.23 15.51 -10.47
C GLY A 430 30.40 16.36 -11.44
N ILE A 431 30.95 16.69 -12.61
CA ILE A 431 30.23 17.41 -13.67
C ILE A 431 29.45 16.43 -14.53
N TYR A 432 28.16 16.71 -14.67
CA TYR A 432 27.23 16.00 -15.53
C TYR A 432 26.69 16.92 -16.62
N THR A 433 26.66 16.43 -17.86
CA THR A 433 26.27 17.22 -19.04
C THR A 433 25.22 16.53 -19.88
N ALA A 434 24.41 17.31 -20.59
CA ALA A 434 23.49 16.81 -21.60
C ALA A 434 23.27 17.86 -22.71
N ASP A 435 23.20 17.40 -23.96
CA ASP A 435 22.91 18.29 -25.09
C ASP A 435 21.39 18.44 -25.27
N TYR A 436 20.95 19.68 -25.47
CA TYR A 436 19.55 20.01 -25.73
C TYR A 436 19.43 21.07 -26.84
N THR A 437 18.28 21.13 -27.50
CA THR A 437 17.98 22.16 -28.50
C THR A 437 16.56 22.66 -28.31
N PHE A 438 16.43 23.95 -28.02
CA PHE A 438 15.12 24.58 -27.85
C PHE A 438 14.42 24.75 -29.21
N ALA A 439 13.17 24.29 -29.28
CA ALA A 439 12.38 24.32 -30.51
C ALA A 439 11.66 25.66 -30.74
N GLU A 440 11.35 26.39 -29.67
CA GLU A 440 10.58 27.62 -29.70
C GLU A 440 11.16 28.66 -28.73
N ALA A 441 10.95 29.95 -29.02
CA ALA A 441 11.42 31.04 -28.17
C ALA A 441 10.42 31.24 -27.03
N ALA A 442 10.85 30.96 -25.81
CA ALA A 442 10.06 31.06 -24.58
C ALA A 442 10.99 31.08 -23.35
N ASN A 443 10.42 31.32 -22.18
CA ASN A 443 11.10 30.99 -20.92
C ASN A 443 10.93 29.51 -20.64
N TYR A 444 12.02 28.86 -20.26
CA TYR A 444 12.03 27.45 -19.88
C TYR A 444 12.51 27.30 -18.44
N TYR A 445 11.95 26.32 -17.74
CA TYR A 445 12.54 25.77 -16.55
C TYR A 445 13.42 24.59 -16.93
N VAL A 446 14.63 24.56 -16.37
CA VAL A 446 15.54 23.43 -16.42
C VAL A 446 15.73 22.92 -14.99
N GLN A 447 15.28 21.71 -14.73
CA GLN A 447 15.50 21.02 -13.46
C GLN A 447 16.49 19.89 -13.67
N ILE A 448 17.46 19.74 -12.79
CA ILE A 448 18.25 18.52 -12.74
C ILE A 448 17.71 17.65 -11.61
N HIS A 449 17.54 16.35 -11.86
CA HIS A 449 17.17 15.36 -10.86
C HIS A 449 18.39 14.52 -10.54
N VAL A 450 18.82 14.49 -9.28
CA VAL A 450 20.01 13.74 -8.88
C VAL A 450 19.70 12.89 -7.66
N THR A 451 19.97 11.59 -7.78
CA THR A 451 20.00 10.65 -6.66
C THR A 451 21.40 10.11 -6.50
N ALA A 452 22.02 10.29 -5.33
CA ALA A 452 23.26 9.63 -4.98
C ALA A 452 23.37 9.42 -3.46
N ASP A 453 23.93 8.29 -3.05
CA ASP A 453 24.14 7.91 -1.64
C ASP A 453 22.86 8.01 -0.79
N GLY A 454 21.72 7.63 -1.38
CA GLY A 454 20.42 7.67 -0.72
C GLY A 454 19.80 9.06 -0.54
N MET A 455 20.43 10.11 -1.07
CA MET A 455 19.92 11.48 -1.10
C MET A 455 19.40 11.83 -2.51
N HIS A 456 18.32 12.60 -2.56
CA HIS A 456 17.71 13.12 -3.79
C HIS A 456 17.60 14.64 -3.74
N ARG A 457 17.99 15.34 -4.81
CA ARG A 457 18.03 16.80 -4.90
C ARG A 457 17.72 17.26 -6.33
N ASN A 458 16.77 18.20 -6.44
CA ASN A 458 16.23 18.60 -7.72
C ASN A 458 16.19 20.14 -7.97
N PRO A 459 17.34 20.84 -8.01
CA PRO A 459 17.33 22.29 -8.22
C PRO A 459 16.80 22.66 -9.62
N VAL A 460 16.13 23.81 -9.68
CA VAL A 460 15.53 24.37 -10.90
C VAL A 460 16.19 25.70 -11.26
N HIS A 461 16.41 25.93 -12.55
CA HIS A 461 16.85 27.22 -13.09
C HIS A 461 15.96 27.69 -14.24
N GLU A 462 15.84 29.01 -14.40
CA GLU A 462 15.14 29.63 -15.52
C GLU A 462 16.13 29.92 -16.66
N VAL A 463 15.73 29.64 -17.89
CA VAL A 463 16.48 29.94 -19.10
C VAL A 463 15.59 30.74 -20.05
N GLU A 464 16.03 31.95 -20.42
CA GLU A 464 15.35 32.80 -21.40
C GLU A 464 15.83 32.44 -22.81
N VAL A 465 14.94 31.93 -23.66
CA VAL A 465 15.28 31.50 -25.02
C VAL A 465 14.79 32.51 -26.05
N GLY A 466 15.73 33.17 -26.72
CA GLY A 466 15.49 34.11 -27.81
C GLY A 466 15.46 33.47 -29.20
N GLN A 467 15.13 34.27 -30.22
CA GLN A 467 15.17 33.86 -31.63
C GLN A 467 16.57 33.78 -32.23
#